data_AF-A0A7C5YL65-F1
#
_entry.id   AF-A0A7C5YL65-F1
#
_cell.length_a   1.000
_cell.length_b   1.000
_cell.length_c   1.000
_cell.angle_alpha   90.00
_cell.angle_beta   90.00
_cell.angle_gamma   90.00
#
_symmetry.space_group_name_H-M   'P 1'
#
loop_
_entity.id
_entity.type
_entity.pdbx_description
1 polymer ?
#
loop_
_entity_poly.entity_id
_entity_poly.type
_entity_poly.pdbx_seq_one_letter_code
_entity_poly.pdbx_strand_id
1 'polypeptide(L)'
;MAQQPSEFNPIKLGLPAGAIETEVLSLMNSADLRVDRLTQHYAIIDDPRVSDGIFSEPRNLWTMVAQGDLDAALVPYDDVAEEMRKRPIAKQVNIEPITGQILFIANSKSWQERSQEMHDLLMLLRGAAEAQGRVLLILNVEEAHLQDVLQLLPALRSPTVSPLAEPNVFSVMSVVPRSEVNRLIPELLRTGATDIVELPISKLIRSNP
;
A
#
# COMPACT_ATOMS: atom_id res chain seq x y z
N MET A 1 0.70 36.22 20.59
CA MET A 1 1.93 35.40 20.65
C MET A 1 1.91 34.51 19.43
N ALA A 2 2.76 34.77 18.44
CA ALA A 2 2.90 33.88 17.30
C ALA A 2 3.47 32.56 17.81
N GLN A 3 2.75 31.46 17.61
CA GLN A 3 3.31 30.13 17.81
C GLN A 3 4.52 30.03 16.87
N GLN A 4 5.70 29.80 17.43
CA GLN A 4 6.84 29.40 16.61
C GLN A 4 6.41 28.16 15.82
N PRO A 5 6.71 28.06 14.51
CA PRO A 5 6.47 26.82 13.79
C PRO A 5 7.22 25.72 14.54
N SER A 6 6.52 24.67 14.94
CA SER A 6 7.17 23.48 15.49
C SER A 6 8.28 23.07 14.53
N GLU A 7 9.52 22.92 15.01
CA GLU A 7 10.59 22.35 14.20
C GLU A 7 10.04 21.06 13.58
N PHE A 8 9.94 21.05 12.26
CA PHE A 8 9.43 19.91 11.55
C PHE A 8 10.45 18.77 11.76
N ASN A 9 10.07 17.79 12.59
CA ASN A 9 10.92 16.67 12.96
C ASN A 9 10.46 15.40 12.22
N PRO A 10 11.05 15.12 11.05
CA PRO A 10 10.63 14.00 10.21
C PRO A 10 10.75 12.65 10.93
N ILE A 11 9.92 11.69 10.53
CA ILE A 11 9.94 10.32 11.03
C ILE A 11 11.23 9.64 10.59
N LYS A 12 11.94 9.03 11.54
CA LYS A 12 13.06 8.11 11.28
C LYS A 12 12.51 6.71 11.07
N LEU A 13 12.53 6.25 9.82
CA LEU A 13 11.91 4.97 9.42
C LEU A 13 12.96 3.87 9.27
N GLY A 14 12.75 2.77 9.97
CA GLY A 14 13.51 1.53 9.81
C GLY A 14 13.05 0.71 8.61
N LEU A 15 13.99 0.23 7.80
CA LEU A 15 13.76 -0.63 6.64
C LEU A 15 14.49 -1.95 6.83
N PRO A 16 13.85 -3.11 6.58
CA PRO A 16 14.46 -4.40 6.83
C PRO A 16 15.47 -4.71 5.74
N ALA A 17 16.70 -5.03 6.14
CA ALA A 17 17.71 -5.56 5.24
C ALA A 17 17.51 -7.08 5.03
N GLY A 18 17.93 -7.58 3.86
CA GLY A 18 17.94 -9.02 3.56
C GLY A 18 16.71 -9.51 2.79
N ALA A 19 16.12 -10.64 3.21
CA ALA A 19 15.20 -11.42 2.38
C ALA A 19 13.92 -10.69 1.95
N ILE A 20 13.36 -9.84 2.81
CA ILE A 20 12.12 -9.09 2.53
C ILE A 20 12.37 -7.66 2.04
N GLU A 21 13.63 -7.24 1.93
CA GLU A 21 14.01 -5.87 1.55
C GLU A 21 13.37 -5.46 0.22
N THR A 22 13.49 -6.30 -0.81
CA THR A 22 12.92 -6.01 -2.14
C THR A 22 11.40 -5.86 -2.10
N GLU A 23 10.69 -6.67 -1.31
CA GLU A 23 9.24 -6.59 -1.18
C GLU A 23 8.82 -5.28 -0.49
N VAL A 24 9.53 -4.91 0.59
CA VAL A 24 9.29 -3.65 1.31
C VAL A 24 9.57 -2.45 0.41
N LEU A 25 10.67 -2.44 -0.35
CA LEU A 25 10.99 -1.35 -1.26
C LEU A 25 9.98 -1.24 -2.40
N SER A 26 9.51 -2.37 -2.93
CA SER A 26 8.45 -2.39 -3.96
C SER A 26 7.13 -1.83 -3.42
N LEU A 27 6.76 -2.21 -2.19
CA LEU A 27 5.59 -1.68 -1.49
C LEU A 27 5.70 -0.17 -1.29
N MET A 28 6.84 0.31 -0.78
CA MET A 28 7.09 1.74 -0.57
C MET A 28 7.04 2.52 -1.87
N ASN A 29 7.67 2.03 -2.94
CA ASN A 29 7.59 2.67 -4.25
C ASN A 29 6.16 2.76 -4.78
N SER A 30 5.35 1.70 -4.58
CA SER A 30 3.93 1.69 -4.94
C SER A 30 3.10 2.66 -4.07
N ALA A 31 3.59 2.95 -2.86
CA ALA A 31 3.04 3.97 -1.98
C ALA A 31 3.53 5.40 -2.29
N ASP A 32 4.30 5.61 -3.36
CA ASP A 32 4.99 6.86 -3.71
C ASP A 32 6.02 7.32 -2.65
N LEU A 33 6.52 6.39 -1.82
CA LEU A 33 7.56 6.61 -0.81
C LEU A 33 8.91 6.12 -1.36
N ARG A 34 9.42 6.79 -2.41
CA ARG A 34 10.66 6.36 -3.07
C ARG A 34 11.84 6.39 -2.11
N VAL A 35 12.61 5.31 -2.09
CA VAL A 35 13.78 5.14 -1.21
C VAL A 35 15.06 5.25 -2.04
N ASP A 36 15.79 6.35 -1.87
CA ASP A 36 17.07 6.58 -2.51
C ASP A 36 18.21 6.16 -1.56
N ARG A 37 18.72 4.94 -1.74
CA ARG A 37 19.77 4.37 -0.89
C ARG A 37 21.11 5.05 -1.13
N LEU A 38 21.70 5.64 -0.08
CA LEU A 38 23.00 6.31 -0.16
C LEU A 38 24.14 5.42 0.33
N THR A 39 23.87 4.55 1.31
CA THR A 39 24.84 3.59 1.85
C THR A 39 24.17 2.25 2.16
N GLN A 40 24.95 1.27 2.61
CA GLN A 40 24.39 0.00 3.06
C GLN A 40 23.34 0.17 4.20
N HIS A 41 23.46 1.19 5.04
CA HIS A 41 22.60 1.35 6.24
C HIS A 41 21.69 2.58 6.17
N TYR A 42 21.84 3.46 5.19
CA TYR A 42 21.15 4.74 5.14
C TYR A 42 20.57 5.04 3.76
N ALA A 43 19.37 5.62 3.75
CA ALA A 43 18.66 6.11 2.58
C ALA A 43 17.91 7.40 2.89
N ILE A 44 17.58 8.13 1.84
CA ILE A 44 16.62 9.23 1.88
C ILE A 44 15.29 8.71 1.35
N ILE A 45 14.19 9.13 1.98
CA ILE A 45 12.83 8.82 1.53
C ILE A 45 12.22 10.09 0.95
N ASP A 46 11.64 9.98 -0.25
CA ASP A 46 11.03 11.09 -0.99
C ASP A 46 9.64 11.41 -0.44
N ASP A 47 9.56 11.78 0.84
CA ASP A 47 8.34 12.21 1.50
C ASP A 47 8.69 13.23 2.59
N PRO A 48 8.03 14.41 2.65
CA PRO A 48 8.34 15.39 3.68
C PRO A 48 8.20 14.79 5.08
N ARG A 49 7.24 13.90 5.34
CA ARG A 49 7.02 13.30 6.68
C ARG A 49 8.11 12.34 7.10
N VAL A 50 8.91 11.82 6.17
CA VAL A 50 9.94 10.80 6.40
C VAL A 50 11.22 11.21 5.70
N SER A 51 12.21 11.72 6.43
CA SER A 51 13.46 12.16 5.80
C SER A 51 14.50 11.05 5.70
N ASP A 52 14.55 10.18 6.71
CA ASP A 52 15.64 9.20 6.87
C ASP A 52 15.11 7.77 6.87
N GLY A 53 15.69 6.94 6.00
CA GLY A 53 15.54 5.49 5.99
C GLY A 53 16.78 4.81 6.57
N ILE A 54 16.61 3.97 7.60
CA ILE A 54 17.70 3.20 8.23
C ILE A 54 17.52 1.72 7.91
N PHE A 55 18.46 1.15 7.15
CA PHE A 55 18.50 -0.29 6.89
C PHE A 55 19.17 -1.03 8.03
N SER A 56 18.49 -2.03 8.58
CA SER A 56 19.05 -2.92 9.59
C SER A 56 18.35 -4.27 9.58
N GLU A 57 18.89 -5.25 10.30
CA GLU A 57 18.24 -6.54 10.49
C GLU A 57 16.91 -6.37 11.26
N PRO A 58 15.85 -7.13 10.92
CA PRO A 58 14.53 -7.02 11.54
C PRO A 58 14.54 -7.01 13.08
N ARG A 59 15.33 -7.88 13.71
CA ARG A 59 15.46 -7.95 15.18
C ARG A 59 16.06 -6.68 15.79
N ASN A 60 17.00 -6.06 15.08
CA ASN A 60 17.62 -4.80 15.49
C ASN A 60 16.62 -3.65 15.33
N LEU A 61 15.87 -3.61 14.22
CA LEU A 61 14.83 -2.61 13.99
C LEU A 61 13.78 -2.61 15.10
N TRP A 62 13.30 -3.79 15.52
CA TRP A 62 12.40 -3.92 16.66
C TRP A 62 12.97 -3.26 17.92
N THR A 63 14.23 -3.55 18.23
CA THR A 63 14.92 -3.03 19.42
C THR A 63 15.06 -1.51 19.35
N MET A 64 15.48 -0.97 18.21
CA MET A 64 15.65 0.47 17.99
C MET A 64 14.31 1.22 18.11
N VAL A 65 13.23 0.67 17.56
CA VAL A 65 11.88 1.24 17.70
C VAL A 65 11.42 1.20 19.16
N ALA A 66 11.61 0.08 19.85
CA ALA A 66 11.22 -0.04 21.26
C ALA A 66 11.99 0.92 22.18
N GLN A 67 13.27 1.18 21.88
CA GLN A 67 14.12 2.11 22.64
C GLN A 67 13.90 3.59 22.25
N GLY A 68 13.23 3.86 21.13
CA GLY A 68 12.98 5.21 20.62
C GLY A 68 14.12 5.80 19.79
N ASP A 69 15.08 4.98 19.36
CA ASP A 69 16.12 5.38 18.40
C ASP A 69 15.53 5.57 16.98
N LEU A 70 14.50 4.76 16.66
CA LEU A 70 13.67 4.89 15.49
C LEU A 70 12.22 5.17 15.89
N ASP A 71 11.52 5.89 15.01
CA ASP A 71 10.13 6.26 15.26
C ASP A 71 9.17 5.16 14.80
N ALA A 72 9.49 4.55 13.67
CA ALA A 72 8.78 3.43 13.11
C ALA A 72 9.71 2.53 12.30
N ALA A 73 9.25 1.32 11.96
CA ALA A 73 9.92 0.44 11.02
C ALA A 73 8.93 -0.47 10.29
N LEU A 74 9.31 -0.87 9.08
CA LEU A 74 8.69 -2.01 8.39
C LEU A 74 9.49 -3.27 8.73
N VAL A 75 8.80 -4.31 9.16
CA VAL A 75 9.41 -5.55 9.63
C VAL A 75 8.58 -6.76 9.20
N PRO A 76 9.21 -7.90 8.89
CA PRO A 76 8.49 -9.13 8.64
C PRO A 76 7.77 -9.64 9.90
N TYR A 77 6.60 -10.26 9.71
CA TYR A 77 5.78 -10.79 10.79
C TYR A 77 6.53 -11.80 11.66
N ASP A 78 7.26 -12.73 11.03
CA ASP A 78 7.91 -13.84 11.71
C ASP A 78 9.02 -13.38 12.68
N ASP A 79 9.78 -12.34 12.34
CA ASP A 79 10.83 -11.79 13.21
C ASP A 79 10.25 -11.04 14.42
N VAL A 80 9.05 -10.49 14.30
CA VAL A 80 8.36 -9.79 15.40
C VAL A 80 7.61 -10.75 16.33
N ALA A 81 7.11 -11.86 15.80
CA ALA A 81 6.27 -12.80 16.55
C ALA A 81 6.96 -13.35 17.81
N GLU A 82 8.27 -13.57 17.78
CA GLU A 82 9.08 -13.99 18.94
C GLU A 82 9.19 -12.86 19.97
N GLU A 83 9.46 -11.63 19.51
CA GLU A 83 9.63 -10.44 20.36
C GLU A 83 8.34 -9.99 21.04
N MET A 84 7.18 -10.14 20.38
CA MET A 84 5.86 -9.86 20.96
C MET A 84 5.57 -10.68 22.22
N ARG A 85 6.21 -11.84 22.38
CA ARG A 85 6.07 -12.67 23.60
C ARG A 85 6.79 -12.06 24.80
N LYS A 86 7.77 -11.18 24.58
CA LYS A 86 8.54 -10.46 25.62
C LYS A 86 7.74 -9.25 26.12
N ARG A 87 6.82 -9.52 27.06
CA ARG A 87 5.80 -8.59 27.58
C ARG A 87 6.26 -7.17 27.99
N PRO A 88 7.46 -6.91 28.54
CA PRO A 88 7.84 -5.55 28.94
C PRO A 88 8.13 -4.62 27.74
N ILE A 89 8.70 -5.15 26.67
CA ILE A 89 9.14 -4.39 25.50
C ILE A 89 7.96 -4.15 24.55
N ALA A 90 7.10 -5.15 24.37
CA ALA A 90 5.92 -5.06 23.50
C ALA A 90 4.92 -3.96 23.90
N LYS A 91 4.90 -3.50 25.16
CA LYS A 91 4.03 -2.39 25.60
C LYS A 91 4.46 -1.01 25.09
N GLN A 92 5.66 -0.90 24.52
CA GLN A 92 6.24 0.36 24.05
C GLN A 92 6.17 0.50 22.52
N VAL A 93 5.52 -0.46 21.84
CA VAL A 93 5.47 -0.55 20.38
C VAL A 93 4.02 -0.74 19.94
N ASN A 94 3.53 0.15 19.08
CA ASN A 94 2.31 -0.07 18.31
C ASN A 94 2.64 -0.95 17.11
N ILE A 95 1.75 -1.88 16.77
CA ILE A 95 1.96 -2.86 15.70
C ILE A 95 0.74 -2.84 14.80
N GLU A 96 0.95 -2.51 13.54
CA GLU A 96 -0.09 -2.37 12.54
C GLU A 96 0.24 -3.29 11.34
N PRO A 97 -0.61 -4.28 11.03
CA PRO A 97 -0.39 -5.11 9.85
C PRO A 97 -0.58 -4.29 8.57
N ILE A 98 0.30 -4.51 7.60
CA ILE A 98 0.21 -3.94 6.24
C ILE A 98 -0.19 -5.02 5.24
N THR A 99 0.53 -6.15 5.28
CA THR A 99 0.21 -7.38 4.52
C THR A 99 0.18 -8.57 5.49
N GLY A 100 -0.04 -9.78 4.97
CA GLY A 100 0.14 -10.99 5.78
C GLY A 100 1.59 -11.24 6.22
N GLN A 101 2.56 -10.58 5.59
CA GLN A 101 3.99 -10.79 5.83
C GLN A 101 4.68 -9.56 6.42
N ILE A 102 4.18 -8.35 6.17
CA ILE A 102 4.80 -7.09 6.56
C ILE A 102 3.97 -6.41 7.64
N LEU A 103 4.63 -6.08 8.75
CA LEU A 103 4.12 -5.26 9.83
C LEU A 103 4.77 -3.88 9.79
N PHE A 104 4.00 -2.87 10.14
CA PHE A 104 4.48 -1.55 10.52
C PHE A 104 4.52 -1.48 12.04
N ILE A 105 5.68 -1.23 12.61
CA ILE A 105 5.86 -1.04 14.05
C ILE A 105 6.21 0.42 14.32
N ALA A 106 5.73 0.97 15.43
CA ALA A 106 6.03 2.35 15.82
C ALA A 106 6.21 2.49 17.33
N ASN A 107 7.16 3.32 17.75
CA ASN A 107 7.36 3.62 19.15
C ASN A 107 6.10 4.28 19.73
N SER A 108 5.67 3.87 20.94
CA SER A 108 4.44 4.39 21.54
C SER A 108 4.42 5.89 21.77
N LYS A 109 5.58 6.49 22.10
CA LYS A 109 5.69 7.94 22.25
C LYS A 109 5.62 8.64 20.90
N SER A 110 6.42 8.20 19.93
CA SER A 110 6.42 8.77 18.57
C SER A 110 5.04 8.67 17.91
N TRP A 111 4.33 7.56 18.13
CA TRP A 111 2.95 7.37 17.66
C TRP A 111 1.96 8.39 18.23
N GLN A 112 2.09 8.76 19.51
CA GLN A 112 1.22 9.75 20.12
C GLN A 112 1.56 11.17 19.67
N GLU A 113 2.85 11.49 19.57
CA GLU A 113 3.33 12.83 19.24
C GLU A 113 3.18 13.16 17.74
N ARG A 114 3.25 12.14 16.86
CA ARG A 114 3.18 12.26 15.39
C ARG A 114 2.10 11.36 14.79
N SER A 115 0.96 11.30 15.48
CA SER A 115 -0.15 10.40 15.13
C SER A 115 -0.62 10.62 13.70
N GLN A 116 -0.78 11.88 13.26
CA GLN A 116 -1.30 12.17 11.93
C GLN A 116 -0.37 11.64 10.83
N GLU A 117 0.93 11.94 10.92
CA GLU A 117 1.93 11.52 9.95
C GLU A 117 2.03 9.99 9.89
N MET A 118 1.97 9.32 11.04
CA MET A 118 1.98 7.85 11.12
C MET A 118 0.73 7.22 10.46
N HIS A 119 -0.46 7.77 10.74
CA HIS A 119 -1.69 7.28 10.14
C HIS A 119 -1.73 7.52 8.63
N ASP A 120 -1.21 8.65 8.16
CA ASP A 120 -1.12 8.92 6.73
C ASP A 120 -0.18 7.93 6.03
N LEU A 121 1.01 7.66 6.60
CA LEU A 121 1.94 6.66 6.05
C LEU A 121 1.30 5.28 5.99
N LEU A 122 0.63 4.86 7.07
CA LEU A 122 -0.10 3.60 7.12
C LEU A 122 -1.18 3.52 6.05
N MET A 123 -1.92 4.61 5.84
CA MET A 123 -2.95 4.69 4.80
C MET A 123 -2.35 4.47 3.41
N LEU A 124 -1.22 5.13 3.11
CA LEU A 124 -0.53 5.00 1.83
C LEU A 124 0.04 3.60 1.61
N LEU A 125 0.71 3.04 2.63
CA LEU A 125 1.28 1.69 2.59
C LEU A 125 0.20 0.62 2.43
N ARG A 126 -0.90 0.72 3.18
CA ARG A 126 -2.04 -0.21 3.06
C ARG A 126 -2.71 -0.10 1.70
N GLY A 127 -2.88 1.11 1.18
CA GLY A 127 -3.44 1.33 -0.14
C GLY A 127 -2.58 0.74 -1.26
N ALA A 128 -1.26 0.83 -1.13
CA ALA A 128 -0.32 0.20 -2.05
C ALA A 128 -0.36 -1.33 -1.96
N ALA A 129 -0.35 -1.88 -0.74
CA ALA A 129 -0.49 -3.32 -0.51
C ALA A 129 -1.79 -3.88 -1.12
N GLU A 130 -2.91 -3.16 -0.95
CA GLU A 130 -4.18 -3.60 -1.50
C GLU A 130 -4.21 -3.57 -3.05
N ALA A 131 -3.47 -2.64 -3.65
CA ALA A 131 -3.39 -2.48 -5.09
C ALA A 131 -2.55 -3.57 -5.78
N GLN A 132 -1.53 -4.14 -5.13
CA GLN A 132 -0.63 -5.15 -5.71
C GLN A 132 -1.36 -6.39 -6.28
N GLY A 133 -2.51 -6.75 -5.71
CA GLY A 133 -3.33 -7.88 -6.16
C GLY A 133 -4.40 -7.52 -7.20
N ARG A 134 -4.39 -6.31 -7.75
CA ARG A 134 -5.51 -5.75 -8.52
C ARG A 134 -5.03 -5.05 -9.79
N VAL A 135 -5.93 -4.98 -10.76
CA VAL A 135 -5.74 -4.22 -12.00
C VAL A 135 -7.03 -3.49 -12.38
N LEU A 136 -6.90 -2.42 -13.13
CA LEU A 136 -8.01 -1.74 -13.78
C LEU A 136 -8.21 -2.38 -15.16
N LEU A 137 -9.40 -2.94 -15.39
CA LEU A 137 -9.86 -3.31 -16.72
C LEU A 137 -10.70 -2.18 -17.30
N ILE A 138 -10.41 -1.82 -18.55
CA ILE A 138 -11.21 -0.94 -19.39
C ILE A 138 -11.61 -1.76 -20.60
N LEU A 139 -12.87 -1.72 -21.00
CA LEU A 139 -13.37 -2.44 -22.16
C LEU A 139 -14.51 -1.66 -22.80
N ASN A 140 -14.73 -1.91 -24.09
CA ASN A 140 -15.88 -1.41 -24.82
C ASN A 140 -16.93 -2.51 -24.93
N VAL A 141 -18.20 -2.14 -24.99
CA VAL A 141 -19.32 -3.07 -25.14
C VAL A 141 -20.51 -2.37 -25.80
N GLU A 142 -21.15 -3.04 -26.76
CA GLU A 142 -22.43 -2.57 -27.32
C GLU A 142 -23.57 -2.69 -26.30
N GLU A 143 -24.57 -1.83 -26.38
CA GLU A 143 -25.71 -1.78 -25.45
C GLU A 143 -26.39 -3.14 -25.28
N ALA A 144 -26.51 -3.92 -26.37
CA ALA A 144 -27.12 -5.23 -26.39
C ALA A 144 -26.41 -6.25 -25.47
N HIS A 145 -25.12 -6.07 -25.19
CA HIS A 145 -24.28 -6.98 -24.42
C HIS A 145 -23.87 -6.41 -23.06
N LEU A 146 -24.18 -5.15 -22.78
CA LEU A 146 -23.74 -4.44 -21.58
C LEU A 146 -24.12 -5.20 -20.29
N GLN A 147 -25.36 -5.66 -20.18
CA GLN A 147 -25.83 -6.28 -18.94
C GLN A 147 -25.17 -7.64 -18.67
N ASP A 148 -24.90 -8.42 -19.71
CA ASP A 148 -24.22 -9.72 -19.58
C ASP A 148 -22.74 -9.52 -19.20
N VAL A 149 -22.09 -8.51 -19.79
CA VAL A 149 -20.73 -8.09 -19.42
C VAL A 149 -20.66 -7.65 -17.96
N LEU A 150 -21.61 -6.83 -17.50
CA LEU A 150 -21.64 -6.36 -16.10
C LEU A 150 -21.81 -7.51 -15.09
N GLN A 151 -22.50 -8.59 -15.45
CA GLN A 151 -22.66 -9.77 -14.59
C GLN A 151 -21.37 -10.59 -14.44
N LEU A 152 -20.45 -10.51 -15.41
CA LEU A 152 -19.16 -11.22 -15.35
C LEU A 152 -18.13 -10.49 -14.47
N LEU A 153 -18.26 -9.17 -14.31
CA LEU A 153 -17.30 -8.38 -13.56
C LEU A 153 -17.44 -8.59 -12.03
N PRO A 154 -16.34 -8.85 -11.30
CA PRO A 154 -16.36 -9.00 -9.84
C PRO A 154 -16.95 -7.78 -9.14
N ALA A 155 -17.86 -8.01 -8.19
CA ALA A 155 -18.69 -6.99 -7.52
C ALA A 155 -17.97 -6.01 -6.56
N LEU A 156 -16.65 -5.84 -6.67
CA LEU A 156 -15.85 -5.07 -5.69
C LEU A 156 -16.19 -3.56 -5.67
N ARG A 157 -16.70 -3.01 -6.78
CA ARG A 157 -17.44 -1.73 -6.88
C ARG A 157 -18.42 -1.82 -8.05
N SER A 158 -19.44 -0.96 -8.07
CA SER A 158 -20.24 -0.72 -9.28
C SER A 158 -19.29 -0.28 -10.40
N PRO A 159 -19.18 -1.03 -11.51
CA PRO A 159 -18.36 -0.62 -12.65
C PRO A 159 -18.77 0.77 -13.11
N THR A 160 -17.80 1.58 -13.54
CA THR A 160 -18.12 2.82 -14.23
C THR A 160 -18.55 2.46 -15.64
N VAL A 161 -19.72 2.95 -16.06
CA VAL A 161 -20.25 2.78 -17.41
C VAL A 161 -20.40 4.17 -18.03
N SER A 162 -19.73 4.42 -19.15
CA SER A 162 -19.73 5.71 -19.84
C SER A 162 -20.06 5.53 -21.32
N PRO A 163 -21.00 6.30 -21.89
CA PRO A 163 -21.29 6.23 -23.32
C PRO A 163 -20.10 6.72 -24.15
N LEU A 164 -19.84 6.10 -25.29
CA LEU A 164 -18.85 6.54 -26.27
C LEU A 164 -19.45 7.48 -27.30
N ALA A 165 -18.59 8.07 -28.15
CA ALA A 165 -19.02 8.89 -29.28
C ALA A 165 -19.78 8.07 -30.34
N GLU A 166 -19.49 6.78 -30.43
CA GLU A 166 -20.23 5.84 -31.24
C GLU A 166 -21.59 5.52 -30.58
N PRO A 167 -22.72 5.63 -31.32
CA PRO A 167 -24.03 5.36 -30.76
C PRO A 167 -24.16 3.94 -30.22
N ASN A 168 -24.79 3.79 -29.05
CA ASN A 168 -25.08 2.51 -28.39
C ASN A 168 -23.82 1.69 -28.02
N VAL A 169 -22.67 2.33 -27.86
CA VAL A 169 -21.45 1.69 -27.33
C VAL A 169 -21.05 2.36 -26.01
N PHE A 170 -20.63 1.55 -25.05
CA PHE A 170 -20.22 1.97 -23.72
C PHE A 170 -18.79 1.55 -23.42
N SER A 171 -18.05 2.40 -22.72
CA SER A 171 -16.83 2.01 -22.01
C SER A 171 -17.20 1.57 -20.59
N VAL A 172 -16.75 0.39 -20.20
CA VAL A 172 -16.88 -0.16 -18.86
C VAL A 172 -15.51 -0.19 -18.21
N MET A 173 -15.40 0.38 -17.00
CA MET A 173 -14.18 0.36 -16.21
C MET A 173 -14.44 -0.34 -14.87
N SER A 174 -13.59 -1.31 -14.51
CA SER A 174 -13.70 -2.01 -13.25
C SER A 174 -12.34 -2.43 -12.69
N VAL A 175 -12.19 -2.34 -11.37
CA VAL A 175 -11.02 -2.85 -10.65
C VAL A 175 -11.27 -4.31 -10.27
N VAL A 176 -10.45 -5.21 -10.79
CA VAL A 176 -10.62 -6.65 -10.60
C VAL A 176 -9.39 -7.28 -9.95
N PRO A 177 -9.52 -8.43 -9.27
CA PRO A 177 -8.37 -9.20 -8.82
C PRO A 177 -7.52 -9.65 -10.01
N ARG A 178 -6.20 -9.42 -9.94
CA ARG A 178 -5.26 -9.83 -10.99
C ARG A 178 -5.31 -11.33 -11.28
N SER A 179 -5.56 -12.15 -10.26
CA SER A 179 -5.71 -13.60 -10.39
C SER A 179 -6.87 -14.05 -11.26
N GLU A 180 -7.89 -13.20 -11.47
CA GLU A 180 -9.06 -13.53 -12.28
C GLU A 180 -8.95 -13.09 -13.74
N VAL A 181 -8.00 -12.19 -14.05
CA VAL A 181 -7.90 -11.51 -15.36
C VAL A 181 -7.79 -12.50 -16.53
N ASN A 182 -6.90 -13.49 -16.42
CA ASN A 182 -6.66 -14.48 -17.47
C ASN A 182 -7.91 -15.33 -17.79
N ARG A 183 -8.82 -15.51 -16.82
CA ARG A 183 -10.11 -16.18 -17.01
C ARG A 183 -11.15 -15.22 -17.58
N LEU A 184 -11.17 -13.99 -17.04
CA LEU A 184 -12.19 -12.99 -17.31
C LEU A 184 -12.09 -12.42 -18.74
N ILE A 185 -10.89 -12.10 -19.24
CA ILE A 185 -10.70 -11.50 -20.58
C ILE A 185 -11.31 -12.39 -21.69
N PRO A 186 -11.03 -13.71 -21.78
CA PRO A 186 -11.68 -14.56 -22.77
C PRO A 186 -13.19 -14.68 -22.62
N GLU A 187 -13.72 -14.66 -21.40
CA GLU A 187 -15.17 -14.68 -21.14
C GLU A 187 -15.82 -13.39 -21.62
N LEU A 188 -15.25 -12.23 -21.28
CA LEU A 188 -15.72 -10.92 -21.71
C LEU A 188 -15.77 -10.82 -23.24
N LEU A 189 -14.72 -11.26 -23.95
CA LEU A 189 -14.69 -11.26 -25.42
C LEU A 189 -15.81 -12.11 -26.03
N ARG A 190 -16.10 -13.29 -25.44
CA ARG A 190 -17.21 -14.16 -25.90
C ARG A 190 -18.59 -13.55 -25.65
N THR A 191 -18.71 -12.71 -24.62
CA THR A 191 -19.95 -12.04 -24.26
C THR A 191 -20.17 -10.72 -25.03
N GLY A 192 -19.22 -10.31 -25.86
CA GLY A 192 -19.35 -9.14 -26.73
C GLY A 192 -18.56 -7.91 -26.27
N ALA A 193 -17.65 -8.05 -25.30
CA ALA A 193 -16.68 -7.00 -25.01
C ALA A 193 -15.65 -6.87 -26.15
N THR A 194 -15.19 -5.65 -26.38
CA THR A 194 -14.13 -5.32 -27.34
C THR A 194 -13.09 -4.40 -26.70
N ASP A 195 -11.93 -4.24 -27.34
CA ASP A 195 -10.87 -3.29 -26.96
C ASP A 195 -10.49 -3.33 -25.46
N ILE A 196 -10.31 -4.53 -24.91
CA ILE A 196 -9.99 -4.70 -23.50
C ILE A 196 -8.55 -4.26 -23.20
N VAL A 197 -8.39 -3.35 -22.23
CA VAL A 197 -7.12 -2.84 -21.74
C VAL A 197 -6.96 -3.20 -20.26
N GLU A 198 -5.84 -3.83 -19.91
CA GLU A 198 -5.41 -4.03 -18.52
C GLU A 198 -4.38 -2.95 -18.15
N LEU A 199 -4.64 -2.23 -17.04
CA LEU A 199 -3.70 -1.27 -16.47
C LEU A 199 -3.38 -1.66 -15.01
N PRO A 200 -2.10 -1.71 -14.62
CA PRO A 200 -1.75 -1.88 -13.21
C PRO A 200 -2.17 -0.64 -12.42
N ILE A 201 -2.56 -0.85 -11.16
CA ILE A 201 -2.81 0.23 -10.21
C ILE A 201 -1.72 0.21 -9.14
N SER A 202 -1.17 1.37 -8.79
CA SER A 202 -0.11 1.47 -7.78
C SER A 202 -0.67 1.53 -6.35
N LYS A 203 -1.84 2.14 -6.18
CA LYS A 203 -2.43 2.45 -4.87
C LYS A 203 -3.96 2.50 -4.95
N LEU A 204 -4.63 1.93 -3.97
CA LEU A 204 -6.09 1.93 -3.84
C LEU A 204 -6.48 2.40 -2.44
N ILE A 205 -6.98 3.63 -2.31
CA ILE A 205 -7.40 4.20 -1.03
C ILE A 205 -8.90 4.02 -0.85
N ARG A 206 -9.30 3.36 0.24
CA ARG A 206 -10.69 3.22 0.66
C ARG A 206 -10.98 4.23 1.76
N SER A 207 -11.93 5.13 1.54
CA SER A 207 -12.63 5.75 2.66
C SER A 207 -13.52 4.67 3.27
N ASN A 208 -13.31 4.33 4.54
CA ASN A 208 -14.33 3.58 5.27
C ASN A 208 -15.52 4.54 5.46
N PRO A 209 -16.72 4.25 4.95
CA PRO A 209 -17.90 5.07 5.21
C PRO A 209 -18.32 5.00 6.69
#